data_AF-A0A099KCT8-F1
#
_entry.id   AF-A0A099KCT8-F1
#
_cell.length_a   1.000
_cell.length_b   1.000
_cell.length_c   1.000
_cell.angle_alpha   90.00
_cell.angle_beta   90.00
_cell.angle_gamma   90.00
#
_symmetry.space_group_name_H-M   'P 1'
#
loop_
_entity.id
_entity.type
_entity.pdbx_description
1 polymer ?
#
loop_
_entity_poly.entity_id
_entity_poly.type
_entity_poly.pdbx_seq_one_letter_code
_entity_poly.pdbx_strand_id
1 'polypeptide(L)'
;MREIEAFRFLLIHLAYANLFFGSRLALNDVQSTEVIVGIGTDLEHSATTFIVEASRRVGENFKASLDVRVFQSSDPQDLLYYLTNDDHLGLTLQWYF
;
A
#
# COMPACT_ATOMS: atom_id res chain seq x y z
N MET A 1 -11.84 5.02 25.18
CA MET A 1 -11.39 5.32 23.80
C MET A 1 -9.89 5.10 23.77
N ARG A 2 -9.38 4.21 22.91
CA ARG A 2 -7.93 4.11 22.67
C ARG A 2 -7.62 5.04 21.50
N GLU A 3 -6.64 5.91 21.67
CA GLU A 3 -6.28 6.92 20.68
C GLU A 3 -5.49 6.28 19.51
N ILE A 4 -5.66 6.85 18.33
CA ILE A 4 -4.81 6.57 17.16
C ILE A 4 -3.52 7.37 17.37
N GLU A 5 -2.48 6.74 17.93
CA GLU A 5 -1.22 7.42 18.30
C GLU A 5 -0.28 7.68 17.12
N ALA A 6 -0.51 7.09 15.94
CA ALA A 6 0.40 7.25 14.81
C ALA A 6 -0.35 7.30 13.48
N PHE A 7 -0.68 8.53 13.07
CA PHE A 7 -1.08 8.84 11.70
C PHE A 7 0.10 9.57 11.04
N ARG A 8 0.76 8.91 10.09
CA ARG A 8 1.86 9.50 9.34
C ARG A 8 1.53 9.55 7.87
N PHE A 9 1.58 10.74 7.30
CA PHE A 9 1.59 10.95 5.86
C PHE A 9 3.00 10.95 5.34
N LEU A 10 3.17 10.38 4.15
CA LEU A 10 4.40 10.40 3.40
C LEU A 10 4.08 10.89 1.98
N LEU A 11 4.52 12.11 1.68
CA LEU A 11 4.53 12.64 0.32
C LEU A 11 5.95 12.46 -0.23
N ILE A 12 6.11 11.68 -1.28
CA ILE A 12 7.40 11.46 -1.94
C ILE A 12 7.33 12.04 -3.34
N HIS A 13 8.29 12.89 -3.67
CA HIS A 13 8.55 13.29 -5.05
C HIS A 13 9.57 12.31 -5.61
N LEU A 14 9.17 11.53 -6.61
CA LEU A 14 10.09 10.73 -7.40
C LEU A 14 10.52 11.59 -8.60
N ALA A 15 11.73 11.40 -9.12
CA ALA A 15 12.34 12.29 -10.10
C ALA A 15 11.39 12.68 -11.26
N TYR A 16 11.46 13.95 -11.69
CA TYR A 16 10.69 14.62 -12.77
C TYR A 16 9.23 14.15 -12.93
N ALA A 17 8.28 15.02 -12.56
CA ALA A 17 6.83 14.85 -12.72
C ALA A 17 6.15 13.66 -12.01
N ASN A 18 6.85 12.86 -11.20
CA ASN A 18 6.25 11.75 -10.47
C ASN A 18 5.84 12.14 -9.03
N LEU A 19 4.56 11.99 -8.70
CA LEU A 19 4.00 12.27 -7.38
C LEU A 19 3.52 10.99 -6.69
N PHE A 20 3.96 10.75 -5.45
CA PHE A 20 3.41 9.69 -4.62
C PHE A 20 2.90 10.24 -3.29
N PHE A 21 1.68 9.87 -2.94
CA PHE A 21 1.05 10.18 -1.67
C PHE A 21 0.64 8.90 -0.95
N GLY A 22 1.11 8.73 0.28
CA GLY A 22 0.76 7.58 1.11
C GLY A 22 0.45 7.98 2.55
N SER A 23 -0.29 7.10 3.22
CA SER A 23 -0.62 7.20 4.63
C SER A 23 -0.46 5.86 5.32
N ARG A 24 0.02 5.91 6.56
CA ARG A 24 0.04 4.77 7.48
C ARG A 24 -0.84 5.07 8.68
N LEU A 25 -1.74 4.13 8.96
CA LEU A 25 -2.61 4.12 10.13
C LEU A 25 -2.27 2.92 11.00
N ALA A 26 -1.74 3.18 12.19
CA ALA A 26 -1.56 2.16 13.23
C ALA A 26 -2.61 2.36 14.33
N LEU A 27 -3.43 1.34 14.59
CA LEU A 27 -4.56 1.44 15.53
C LEU A 27 -4.15 1.23 17.00
N ASN A 28 -2.94 0.73 17.25
CA ASN A 28 -2.42 0.43 18.60
C ASN A 28 -3.38 -0.40 19.46
N ASP A 29 -4.16 -1.28 18.84
CA ASP A 29 -4.93 -2.29 19.53
C ASP A 29 -4.02 -3.45 19.97
N VAL A 30 -4.56 -4.34 20.82
CA VAL A 30 -3.80 -5.51 21.35
C VAL A 30 -3.22 -6.36 20.21
N GLN A 31 -3.91 -6.39 19.07
CA GLN A 31 -3.52 -7.17 17.90
C GLN A 31 -2.66 -6.41 16.89
N SER A 32 -2.23 -5.18 17.20
CA SER A 32 -1.34 -4.35 16.38
C SER A 32 -1.81 -4.24 14.92
N THR A 33 -3.08 -3.89 14.75
CA THR A 33 -3.71 -3.65 13.46
C THR A 33 -3.10 -2.42 12.80
N GLU A 34 -2.72 -2.59 11.54
CA GLU A 34 -2.07 -1.57 10.74
C GLU A 34 -2.56 -1.60 9.30
N VAL A 35 -2.73 -0.42 8.72
CA VAL A 35 -3.07 -0.22 7.31
C VAL A 35 -2.16 0.83 6.71
N ILE A 36 -1.63 0.55 5.53
CA ILE A 36 -0.89 1.47 4.67
C ILE A 36 -1.69 1.59 3.38
N VAL A 37 -1.92 2.82 2.93
CA VAL A 37 -2.54 3.11 1.64
C VAL A 37 -1.68 4.11 0.88
N GLY A 38 -1.60 3.97 -0.43
CA GLY A 38 -0.80 4.86 -1.28
C GLY A 38 -1.34 4.97 -2.69
N ILE A 39 -1.15 6.15 -3.28
CA ILE A 39 -1.40 6.43 -4.69
C ILE A 39 -0.19 7.14 -5.28
N GLY A 40 0.29 6.66 -6.43
CA GLY A 40 1.33 7.29 -7.22
C GLY A 40 0.80 7.63 -8.59
N THR A 41 1.20 8.77 -9.15
CA THR A 41 0.92 9.15 -10.53
C THR A 41 2.17 9.74 -11.15
N ASP A 42 2.39 9.41 -12.43
CA ASP A 42 3.21 10.23 -13.30
C ASP A 42 2.32 11.38 -13.80
N LEU A 43 2.81 12.62 -13.78
CA LEU A 43 2.08 13.80 -14.24
C LEU A 43 2.36 14.12 -15.72
N GLU A 44 3.44 13.58 -16.28
CA GLU A 44 3.80 13.70 -17.69
C GLU A 44 3.19 12.57 -18.53
N HIS A 45 3.14 11.38 -17.96
CA HIS A 45 2.58 10.21 -18.60
C HIS A 45 1.38 9.68 -17.82
N SER A 46 0.35 9.17 -18.50
CA SER A 46 -0.93 8.80 -17.89
C SER A 46 -0.85 7.46 -17.13
N ALA A 47 0.04 7.40 -16.15
CA ALA A 47 0.35 6.23 -15.34
C ALA A 47 -0.02 6.46 -13.87
N THR A 48 -0.69 5.50 -13.24
CA THR A 48 -1.12 5.54 -11.85
C THR A 48 -0.89 4.18 -11.17
N THR A 49 -0.42 4.20 -9.93
CA THR A 49 -0.28 3.03 -9.07
C THR A 49 -1.11 3.22 -7.80
N PHE A 50 -1.82 2.19 -7.39
CA PHE A 50 -2.54 2.15 -6.11
C PHE A 50 -2.04 0.98 -5.26
N ILE A 51 -1.80 1.24 -3.97
CA ILE A 51 -1.26 0.27 -3.02
C ILE A 51 -2.11 0.27 -1.76
N VAL A 52 -2.47 -0.92 -1.28
CA VAL A 52 -3.02 -1.13 0.06
C VAL A 52 -2.26 -2.29 0.69
N GLU A 53 -1.71 -2.07 1.87
CA GLU A 53 -1.12 -3.12 2.70
C GLU A 53 -1.82 -3.08 4.06
N ALA A 54 -2.39 -4.19 4.51
CA ALA A 54 -3.05 -4.28 5.80
C ALA A 54 -2.55 -5.50 6.56
N SER A 55 -2.31 -5.36 7.86
CA SER A 55 -1.94 -6.51 8.68
C SER A 55 -2.48 -6.43 10.09
N ARG A 56 -2.69 -7.58 10.71
CA ARG A 56 -3.03 -7.71 12.13
C ARG A 56 -2.65 -9.07 12.68
N ARG A 57 -2.46 -9.15 14.00
CA ARG A 57 -2.43 -10.43 14.71
C ARG A 57 -3.84 -10.99 14.89
N VAL A 58 -3.95 -12.31 14.90
CA VAL A 58 -5.18 -13.06 15.18
C VAL A 58 -4.86 -14.04 16.31
N GLY A 59 -5.36 -13.72 17.50
CA GLY A 59 -4.88 -14.36 18.74
C GLY A 59 -3.38 -14.12 18.96
N GLU A 60 -2.72 -15.08 19.59
CA GLU A 60 -1.28 -14.98 19.94
C GLU A 60 -0.36 -15.58 18.88
N ASN A 61 -0.87 -16.49 18.05
CA ASN A 61 -0.05 -17.35 17.19
C ASN A 61 -0.14 -17.03 15.71
N PHE A 62 -1.06 -16.18 15.27
CA PHE A 62 -1.23 -15.89 13.84
C PHE A 62 -1.05 -14.41 13.52
N LYS A 63 -0.48 -14.14 12.35
CA LYS A 63 -0.53 -12.83 11.69
C LYS A 63 -1.17 -13.00 10.32
N ALA A 64 -2.21 -12.22 10.06
CA ALA A 64 -2.83 -12.10 8.75
C ALA A 64 -2.36 -10.81 8.09
N SER A 65 -2.00 -10.90 6.80
CA SER A 65 -1.65 -9.77 5.96
C SER A 65 -2.42 -9.83 4.65
N LEU A 66 -2.82 -8.66 4.16
CA LEU A 66 -3.42 -8.40 2.87
C LEU A 66 -2.55 -7.40 2.11
N ASP A 67 -2.21 -7.72 0.88
CA ASP A 67 -1.40 -6.89 0.00
C ASP A 67 -2.16 -6.70 -1.32
N VAL A 68 -2.41 -5.46 -1.70
CA VAL A 68 -3.08 -5.10 -2.95
C VAL A 68 -2.22 -4.09 -3.70
N ARG A 69 -1.95 -4.36 -4.97
CA ARG A 69 -1.26 -3.44 -5.87
C ARG A 69 -1.98 -3.43 -7.20
N VAL A 70 -2.33 -2.24 -7.67
CA VAL A 70 -2.99 -2.03 -8.96
C VAL A 70 -2.14 -1.06 -9.77
N PHE A 71 -1.89 -1.40 -11.03
CA PHE A 71 -1.12 -0.60 -11.96
C PHE A 71 -1.99 -0.22 -13.15
N GLN A 72 -1.98 1.06 -13.51
CA GLN A 72 -2.71 1.57 -14.66
C GLN A 72 -1.80 2.46 -15.49
N SER A 73 -1.75 2.25 -16.80
CA SER A 73 -1.21 3.23 -17.74
C SER A 73 -1.92 3.12 -19.08
N SER A 74 -2.04 4.24 -19.78
CA SER A 74 -2.56 4.30 -21.15
C SER A 74 -1.50 4.61 -22.20
N ASP A 75 -0.24 4.86 -21.81
CA ASP A 75 0.87 5.18 -22.71
C ASP A 75 1.81 3.97 -22.86
N PRO A 76 1.91 3.33 -24.03
CA PRO A 76 2.84 2.22 -24.27
C PRO A 76 4.34 2.56 -24.12
N GLN A 77 4.70 3.84 -24.07
CA GLN A 77 6.08 4.28 -23.79
C GLN A 77 6.40 4.26 -22.28
N ASP A 78 5.39 4.16 -21.41
CA ASP A 78 5.59 4.11 -19.97
C ASP A 78 6.17 2.77 -19.52
N LEU A 79 7.13 2.83 -18.60
CA LEU A 79 7.62 1.64 -17.90
C LEU A 79 6.48 0.95 -17.13
N LEU A 80 5.54 1.74 -16.57
CA LEU A 80 4.40 1.20 -15.83
C LEU A 80 3.39 0.48 -16.73
N TYR A 81 3.37 0.78 -18.04
CA TYR A 81 2.48 0.13 -19.01
C TYR A 81 2.64 -1.39 -19.01
N TYR A 82 3.88 -1.86 -18.92
CA TYR A 82 4.20 -3.29 -18.88
C TYR A 82 3.64 -3.99 -17.62
N LEU A 83 3.32 -3.26 -16.56
CA LEU A 83 2.75 -3.79 -15.32
C LEU A 83 1.21 -3.69 -15.27
N THR A 84 0.56 -3.08 -16.27
CA THR A 84 -0.90 -2.84 -16.28
C THR A 84 -1.73 -4.12 -16.27
N ASN A 85 -1.13 -5.28 -16.57
CA ASN A 85 -1.78 -6.59 -16.49
C ASN A 85 -1.30 -7.43 -15.29
N ASP A 86 -0.45 -6.86 -14.44
CA ASP A 86 0.21 -7.52 -13.31
C ASP A 86 -0.34 -7.01 -11.96
N ASP A 87 -1.64 -6.67 -11.92
CA ASP A 87 -2.34 -6.37 -10.68
C ASP A 87 -2.20 -7.54 -9.69
N HIS A 88 -1.94 -7.21 -8.43
CA HIS A 88 -1.63 -8.18 -7.38
C HIS A 88 -2.62 -8.09 -6.22
N LEU A 89 -3.13 -9.26 -5.82
CA LEU A 89 -3.84 -9.48 -4.57
C LEU A 89 -3.20 -10.65 -3.84
N GLY A 90 -2.66 -10.37 -2.66
CA GLY A 90 -2.01 -11.34 -1.79
C GLY A 90 -2.72 -11.43 -0.44
N LEU A 91 -2.98 -12.65 0.02
CA LEU A 91 -3.38 -12.93 1.39
C LEU A 91 -2.35 -13.87 2.01
N THR A 92 -1.76 -13.45 3.13
CA THR A 92 -0.75 -14.23 3.84
C THR A 92 -1.23 -14.52 5.26
N LEU A 93 -1.17 -15.79 5.68
CA LEU A 93 -1.36 -16.19 7.06
C LEU A 93 -0.05 -16.82 7.58
N GLN A 94 0.55 -16.18 8.57
CA GLN A 94 1.78 -16.62 9.23
C GLN A 94 1.45 -17.20 10.60
N TRP A 95 2.00 -18.37 10.90
CA TRP A 95 1.90 -19.00 12.21
C TRP A 95 3.23 -18.88 12.97
N TYR A 96 3.14 -18.54 14.26
CA TYR A 96 4.25 -18.41 15.20
C TYR A 96 4.10 -19.46 16.31
N PHE A 97 5.16 -20.23 16.53
CA PHE A 97 5.26 -21.33 17.52
C PHE A 97 6.14 -20.94 18.71
#